data_AF-A0A5S3PQD1-F1
#
_entry.id   AF-A0A5S3PQD1-F1
#
_cell.length_a   1.000
_cell.length_b   1.000
_cell.length_c   1.000
_cell.angle_alpha   90.00
_cell.angle_beta   90.00
_cell.angle_gamma   90.00
#
_symmetry.space_group_name_H-M   'P 1'
#
loop_
_entity.id
_entity.type
_entity.pdbx_description
1 polymer ?
#
loop_
_entity_poly.entity_id
_entity_poly.type
_entity_poly.pdbx_seq_one_letter_code
_entity_poly.pdbx_strand_id
1 'polypeptide(L)'
;MNPSASGWINKFGEIVSGDTTTYESFQDIYGELKKIGFVYGVNIKIPRYISPEHMLSEDEKAKINLLAALYKTYSLHNKKGSFKTFLDKIFQFYKDLELDEISFFNKILTGSKTSAQLEKLIDSRVYLADNLISKTFNSIITNSLLFIDVLTFKRYLQQSEGIQKHAQNIEYIAINVTYHALSSKEKNENDKRLAQLFEASLTYIDPEKERFDGSYREKLLDSFSHWENQYFLDMACLSVWEDKSLEYKESEFIFGIGKDLGFEQKQINRALEEITAFFDRNGEIVPFLKNQNLAVQFYDSMSKIVNKLILRNSKRLQKELLESKELVTLISKATLQDLNTEEKKKVQNQLIDIFKTIPSLAIFMLPGGAVLLPIFIKLIPKLLPSSFDDNRVD
;
A
#
# COMPACT_ATOMS: atom_id res chain seq x y z
N MET A 1 22.92 -8.05 -7.26
CA MET A 1 22.43 -6.98 -6.39
C MET A 1 21.73 -7.62 -5.21
N ASN A 2 22.07 -7.20 -4.00
CA ASN A 2 21.43 -7.61 -2.76
C ASN A 2 20.70 -6.40 -2.15
N PRO A 3 19.37 -6.29 -2.24
CA PRO A 3 18.60 -5.13 -1.75
C PRO A 3 18.43 -5.13 -0.22
N SER A 4 19.08 -6.04 0.50
CA SER A 4 19.20 -6.07 1.94
C SER A 4 20.58 -5.62 2.44
N ALA A 5 21.56 -5.42 1.53
CA ALA A 5 22.89 -4.93 1.86
C ALA A 5 22.97 -3.41 1.72
N SER A 6 23.72 -2.74 2.61
CA SER A 6 23.95 -1.30 2.50
C SER A 6 24.63 -0.93 1.18
N GLY A 7 24.22 0.18 0.56
CA GLY A 7 24.79 0.66 -0.70
C GLY A 7 24.18 0.03 -1.96
N TRP A 8 23.14 -0.79 -1.82
CA TRP A 8 22.46 -1.41 -2.96
C TRP A 8 21.83 -0.38 -3.92
N ILE A 9 21.45 0.80 -3.43
CA ILE A 9 20.91 1.87 -4.30
C ILE A 9 22.01 2.56 -5.11
N ASN A 10 23.24 2.66 -4.58
CA ASN A 10 24.38 3.12 -5.38
C ASN A 10 24.66 2.14 -6.51
N LYS A 11 24.68 0.84 -6.19
CA LYS A 11 24.86 -0.23 -7.18
C LYS A 11 23.73 -0.22 -8.22
N PHE A 12 22.50 0.02 -7.80
CA PHE A 12 21.37 0.22 -8.72
C PHE A 12 21.64 1.42 -9.65
N GLY A 13 22.10 2.55 -9.13
CA GLY A 13 22.47 3.74 -9.89
C GLY A 13 23.55 3.47 -10.96
N GLU A 14 24.56 2.67 -10.64
CA GLU A 14 25.59 2.23 -11.59
C GLU A 14 25.00 1.34 -12.69
N ILE A 15 24.15 0.37 -12.33
CA ILE A 15 23.48 -0.53 -13.27
C ILE A 15 22.63 0.27 -14.26
N VAL A 16 21.77 1.17 -13.77
CA VAL A 16 20.86 1.92 -14.63
C VAL A 16 21.54 3.01 -15.45
N SER A 17 22.75 3.43 -15.07
CA SER A 17 23.56 4.36 -15.86
C SER A 17 24.18 3.68 -17.09
N GLY A 18 24.42 2.37 -17.03
CA GLY A 18 24.88 1.56 -18.17
C GLY A 18 23.76 0.86 -18.94
N ASP A 19 22.53 0.86 -18.41
CA ASP A 19 21.37 0.22 -19.02
C ASP A 19 20.80 1.08 -20.16
N THR A 20 20.69 0.48 -21.35
CA THR A 20 20.08 1.11 -22.53
C THR A 20 18.59 0.82 -22.65
N THR A 21 18.00 0.07 -21.72
CA THR A 21 16.57 -0.24 -21.72
C THR A 21 15.76 1.04 -21.51
N THR A 22 15.23 1.57 -22.60
CA THR A 22 14.34 2.73 -22.63
C THR A 22 12.90 2.27 -22.84
N TYR A 23 12.00 2.74 -21.99
CA TYR A 23 10.56 2.66 -22.23
C TYR A 23 10.14 3.88 -23.07
N GLU A 24 9.30 3.66 -24.07
CA GLU A 24 8.81 4.74 -24.94
C GLU A 24 7.60 5.45 -24.33
N SER A 25 6.86 4.73 -23.48
CA SER A 25 5.64 5.21 -22.85
C SER A 25 5.47 4.68 -21.43
N PHE A 26 4.56 5.29 -20.67
CA PHE A 26 4.18 4.76 -19.36
C PHE A 26 3.41 3.44 -19.49
N GLN A 27 2.78 3.17 -20.64
CA GLN A 27 2.14 1.89 -20.94
C GLN A 27 3.14 0.73 -20.88
N ASP A 28 4.35 0.94 -21.39
CA ASP A 28 5.39 -0.10 -21.38
C ASP A 28 5.87 -0.39 -19.96
N ILE A 29 6.06 0.68 -19.17
CA ILE A 29 6.40 0.57 -17.74
C ILE A 29 5.29 -0.19 -17.01
N TYR A 30 4.04 0.23 -17.18
CA TYR A 30 2.87 -0.39 -16.54
C TYR A 30 2.74 -1.87 -16.91
N GLY A 31 2.85 -2.19 -18.20
CA GLY A 31 2.78 -3.56 -18.70
C GLY A 31 3.88 -4.45 -18.15
N GLU A 32 5.12 -3.96 -18.03
CA GLU A 32 6.21 -4.73 -17.41
C GLU A 32 5.98 -4.93 -15.91
N LEU A 33 5.51 -3.90 -15.20
CA LEU A 33 5.19 -3.98 -13.78
C LEU A 33 4.04 -4.97 -13.49
N LYS A 34 3.04 -5.08 -14.38
CA LYS A 34 2.03 -6.16 -14.32
C LYS A 34 2.67 -7.53 -14.50
N LYS A 35 3.51 -7.71 -15.51
CA LYS A 35 4.16 -9.01 -15.82
C LYS A 35 5.05 -9.52 -14.69
N ILE A 36 5.73 -8.64 -13.97
CA ILE A 36 6.56 -9.01 -12.80
C ILE A 36 5.75 -9.08 -11.50
N GLY A 37 4.44 -8.78 -11.55
CA GLY A 37 3.52 -8.87 -10.43
C GLY A 37 3.60 -7.72 -9.43
N PHE A 38 4.25 -6.62 -9.77
CA PHE A 38 4.38 -5.46 -8.87
C PHE A 38 3.03 -4.75 -8.70
N VAL A 39 2.30 -4.51 -9.80
CA VAL A 39 0.96 -3.87 -9.76
C VAL A 39 -0.04 -4.68 -8.91
N TYR A 40 0.10 -6.01 -8.92
CA TYR A 40 -0.77 -6.91 -8.15
C TYR A 40 -0.26 -7.19 -6.73
N GLY A 41 0.85 -6.57 -6.31
CA GLY A 41 1.43 -6.74 -4.98
C GLY A 41 2.16 -8.06 -4.71
N VAL A 42 2.27 -8.96 -5.69
CA VAL A 42 2.84 -10.32 -5.51
C VAL A 42 4.33 -10.44 -5.85
N ASN A 43 4.89 -9.49 -6.61
CA ASN A 43 6.35 -9.37 -6.82
C ASN A 43 7.07 -10.68 -7.24
N ILE A 44 6.56 -11.38 -8.25
CA ILE A 44 7.12 -12.68 -8.67
C ILE A 44 8.52 -12.58 -9.28
N LYS A 45 8.82 -11.46 -9.95
CA LYS A 45 10.06 -11.24 -10.72
C LYS A 45 10.58 -9.82 -10.49
N ILE A 46 11.78 -9.56 -11.01
CA ILE A 46 12.44 -8.24 -11.05
C ILE A 46 12.77 -7.87 -12.50
N PRO A 47 13.07 -6.59 -12.81
CA PRO A 47 13.47 -6.18 -14.14
C PRO A 47 14.71 -6.94 -14.64
N ARG A 48 14.69 -7.36 -15.91
CA ARG A 48 15.72 -8.25 -16.50
C ARG A 48 17.13 -7.66 -16.51
N TYR A 49 17.25 -6.33 -16.53
CA TYR A 49 18.55 -5.65 -16.51
C TYR A 49 19.23 -5.69 -15.12
N ILE A 50 18.56 -6.24 -14.10
CA ILE A 50 19.10 -6.36 -12.74
C ILE A 50 19.45 -7.82 -12.48
N SER A 51 20.73 -8.09 -12.24
CA SER A 51 21.21 -9.42 -11.82
C SER A 51 21.23 -9.53 -10.30
N PRO A 52 20.47 -10.46 -9.68
CA PRO A 52 20.49 -10.68 -8.24
C PRO A 52 21.78 -11.41 -7.81
N GLU A 53 22.22 -11.19 -6.56
CA GLU A 53 23.40 -11.90 -6.00
C GLU A 53 23.05 -13.24 -5.35
N HIS A 54 21.77 -13.42 -5.02
CA HIS A 54 21.23 -14.60 -4.36
C HIS A 54 19.77 -14.79 -4.76
N MET A 55 19.15 -15.88 -4.31
CA MET A 55 17.72 -16.07 -4.48
C MET A 55 16.94 -15.04 -3.64
N LEU A 56 16.34 -14.05 -4.31
CA LEU A 56 15.65 -12.95 -3.64
C LEU A 56 14.35 -13.40 -2.97
N SER A 57 14.08 -12.85 -1.78
CA SER A 57 12.75 -12.90 -1.15
C SER A 57 11.72 -12.05 -1.93
N GLU A 58 10.43 -12.25 -1.69
CA GLU A 58 9.37 -11.42 -2.32
C GLU A 58 9.53 -9.94 -1.97
N ASP A 59 9.85 -9.64 -0.72
CA ASP A 59 10.05 -8.27 -0.28
C ASP A 59 11.33 -7.66 -0.89
N GLU A 60 12.42 -8.43 -1.02
CA GLU A 60 13.62 -7.99 -1.73
C GLU A 60 13.30 -7.65 -3.19
N LYS A 61 12.45 -8.44 -3.85
CA LYS A 61 11.94 -8.12 -5.20
C LYS A 61 11.08 -6.87 -5.18
N ALA A 62 10.21 -6.69 -4.18
CA ALA A 62 9.38 -5.50 -4.05
C ALA A 62 10.20 -4.21 -3.89
N LYS A 63 11.31 -4.22 -3.12
CA LYS A 63 12.25 -3.09 -3.01
C LYS A 63 12.81 -2.71 -4.37
N ILE A 64 13.28 -3.72 -5.11
CA ILE A 64 13.85 -3.54 -6.44
C ILE A 64 12.79 -3.00 -7.40
N ASN A 65 11.59 -3.59 -7.39
CA ASN A 65 10.49 -3.23 -8.28
C ASN A 65 10.00 -1.81 -8.03
N LEU A 66 9.83 -1.40 -6.76
CA LEU A 66 9.45 -0.04 -6.39
C LEU A 66 10.50 0.98 -6.87
N LEU A 67 11.78 0.77 -6.53
CA LEU A 67 12.85 1.68 -6.93
C LEU A 67 12.98 1.75 -8.46
N ALA A 68 12.91 0.60 -9.14
CA ALA A 68 12.97 0.53 -10.59
C ALA A 68 11.79 1.25 -11.26
N ALA A 69 10.57 1.07 -10.74
CA ALA A 69 9.38 1.73 -11.24
C ALA A 69 9.47 3.26 -11.08
N LEU A 70 9.87 3.74 -9.90
CA LEU A 70 10.08 5.16 -9.63
C LEU A 70 11.15 5.74 -10.55
N TYR A 71 12.30 5.07 -10.68
CA TYR A 71 13.39 5.53 -11.54
C TYR A 71 12.99 5.55 -13.02
N LYS A 72 12.37 4.49 -13.54
CA LYS A 72 11.99 4.44 -14.95
C LYS A 72 10.87 5.43 -15.28
N THR A 73 9.96 5.69 -14.33
CA THR A 73 8.98 6.78 -14.44
C THR A 73 9.66 8.15 -14.51
N TYR A 74 10.67 8.38 -13.68
CA TYR A 74 11.49 9.59 -13.74
C TYR A 74 12.23 9.72 -15.08
N SER A 75 12.89 8.66 -15.55
CA SER A 75 13.67 8.67 -16.78
C SER A 75 12.81 8.87 -18.03
N LEU A 76 11.58 8.35 -18.03
CA LEU A 76 10.60 8.60 -19.09
C LEU A 76 10.27 10.09 -19.21
N HIS A 77 10.09 10.78 -18.06
CA HIS A 77 9.80 12.20 -18.01
C HIS A 77 11.06 13.08 -18.26
N ASN A 78 12.21 12.64 -17.75
CA ASN A 78 13.47 13.39 -17.76
C ASN A 78 14.56 12.63 -18.52
N LYS A 79 14.47 12.60 -19.85
CA LYS A 79 15.35 11.79 -20.74
C LYS A 79 16.86 12.07 -20.60
N LYS A 80 17.25 13.22 -20.05
CA LYS A 80 18.66 13.63 -19.82
C LYS A 80 19.04 13.66 -18.33
N GLY A 81 18.17 13.18 -17.44
CA GLY A 81 18.37 13.22 -16.00
C GLY A 81 19.43 12.22 -15.54
N SER A 82 20.32 12.65 -14.65
CA SER A 82 21.26 11.74 -13.98
C SER A 82 20.59 10.98 -12.83
N PHE A 83 21.18 9.86 -12.39
CA PHE A 83 20.72 9.16 -11.19
C PHE A 83 20.72 10.06 -9.95
N LYS A 84 21.70 10.97 -9.84
CA LYS A 84 21.74 11.98 -8.77
C LYS A 84 20.52 12.90 -8.80
N THR A 85 20.14 13.38 -9.98
CA THR A 85 18.96 14.23 -10.15
C THR A 85 17.66 13.48 -9.83
N PHE A 86 17.60 12.17 -10.13
CA PHE A 86 16.52 11.32 -9.66
C PHE A 86 16.46 11.28 -8.13
N LEU A 87 17.58 11.03 -7.44
CA LEU A 87 17.63 11.03 -5.97
C LEU A 87 17.11 12.35 -5.40
N ASP A 88 17.56 13.48 -5.94
CA ASP A 88 17.11 14.80 -5.48
C ASP A 88 15.60 15.00 -5.61
N LYS A 89 15.02 14.51 -6.71
CA LYS A 89 13.59 14.61 -7.02
C LYS A 89 12.73 13.66 -6.21
N ILE A 90 13.15 12.42 -6.02
CA ILE A 90 12.37 11.45 -5.24
C ILE A 90 12.36 11.82 -3.76
N PHE A 91 13.44 12.39 -3.22
CA PHE A 91 13.44 12.92 -1.86
C PHE A 91 12.51 14.13 -1.70
N GLN A 92 12.48 15.03 -2.69
CA GLN A 92 11.54 16.15 -2.65
C GLN A 92 10.09 15.66 -2.74
N PHE A 93 9.82 14.67 -3.59
CA PHE A 93 8.51 14.04 -3.70
C PHE A 93 8.03 13.49 -2.35
N TYR A 94 8.83 12.67 -1.67
CA TYR A 94 8.43 12.12 -0.38
C TYR A 94 8.31 13.18 0.71
N LYS A 95 9.12 14.25 0.65
CA LYS A 95 8.96 15.40 1.55
C LYS A 95 7.62 16.12 1.32
N ASP A 96 7.26 16.36 0.07
CA ASP A 96 6.02 17.06 -0.30
C ASP A 96 4.76 16.20 -0.07
N LEU A 97 4.92 14.88 -0.03
CA LEU A 97 3.87 13.94 0.34
C LEU A 97 3.54 13.99 1.85
N GLU A 98 4.47 14.50 2.67
CA GLU A 98 4.47 14.40 4.14
C GLU A 98 4.48 15.76 4.88
N LEU A 99 4.33 16.88 4.15
CA LEU A 99 4.59 18.27 4.57
C LEU A 99 4.84 18.51 6.08
N ASP A 100 6.14 18.64 6.39
CA ASP A 100 6.80 19.33 7.51
C ASP A 100 6.75 18.80 8.96
N GLU A 101 5.99 17.76 9.33
CA GLU A 101 5.86 17.40 10.77
C GLU A 101 6.55 16.11 11.23
N ILE A 102 7.12 15.30 10.33
CA ILE A 102 7.76 14.04 10.75
C ILE A 102 9.24 14.30 11.08
N SER A 103 9.57 14.40 12.37
CA SER A 103 10.95 14.58 12.84
C SER A 103 11.91 13.51 12.30
N PHE A 104 11.42 12.29 12.03
CA PHE A 104 12.20 11.19 11.46
C PHE A 104 12.51 11.35 9.97
N PHE A 105 11.50 11.64 9.14
CA PHE A 105 11.75 11.91 7.72
C PHE A 105 12.53 13.19 7.55
N ASN A 106 12.26 14.23 8.35
CA ASN A 106 13.16 15.38 8.41
C ASN A 106 14.58 14.95 8.82
N LYS A 107 14.81 14.11 9.85
CA LYS A 107 16.17 13.60 10.16
C LYS A 107 16.81 12.77 9.03
N ILE A 108 16.03 12.01 8.28
CA ILE A 108 16.49 11.28 7.09
C ILE A 108 16.74 12.25 5.93
N LEU A 109 15.94 13.30 5.76
CA LEU A 109 15.93 14.18 4.58
C LEU A 109 16.74 15.47 4.78
N THR A 110 17.12 15.82 6.01
CA THR A 110 17.94 17.00 6.36
C THR A 110 19.44 16.75 6.30
N GLY A 111 19.87 15.48 6.19
CA GLY A 111 21.26 15.13 5.89
C GLY A 111 21.60 15.26 4.40
N SER A 112 22.79 14.82 3.99
CA SER A 112 23.13 14.72 2.56
C SER A 112 22.19 13.71 1.88
N LYS A 113 21.40 14.17 0.90
CA LYS A 113 20.49 13.36 0.04
C LYS A 113 21.24 12.19 -0.60
N THR A 114 21.34 11.09 0.13
CA THR A 114 22.23 9.97 -0.21
C THR A 114 21.42 8.72 -0.50
N SER A 115 21.97 7.85 -1.34
CA SER A 115 21.38 6.53 -1.62
C SER A 115 21.04 5.76 -0.34
N ALA A 116 21.86 5.84 0.72
CA ALA A 116 21.61 5.21 2.01
C ALA A 116 20.36 5.71 2.75
N GLN A 117 19.95 6.97 2.54
CA GLN A 117 18.70 7.48 3.10
C GLN A 117 17.48 6.96 2.33
N LEU A 118 17.60 6.84 1.00
CA LEU A 118 16.56 6.25 0.17
C LEU A 118 16.43 4.75 0.45
N GLU A 119 17.53 4.06 0.78
CA GLU A 119 17.51 2.66 1.22
C GLU A 119 16.59 2.51 2.44
N LYS A 120 16.76 3.35 3.46
CA LYS A 120 15.91 3.33 4.66
C LYS A 120 14.45 3.64 4.37
N LEU A 121 14.17 4.51 3.40
CA LEU A 121 12.81 4.87 3.00
C LEU A 121 12.14 3.73 2.23
N ILE A 122 12.83 3.15 1.25
CA ILE A 122 12.32 1.98 0.51
C ILE A 122 12.16 0.78 1.44
N ASP A 123 13.09 0.60 2.38
CA ASP A 123 12.99 -0.41 3.41
C ASP A 123 11.78 -0.18 4.29
N SER A 124 11.52 1.03 4.80
CA SER A 124 10.32 1.29 5.60
C SER A 124 9.03 1.12 4.80
N ARG A 125 9.09 1.29 3.47
CA ARG A 125 7.96 1.09 2.56
C ARG A 125 7.62 -0.36 2.29
N VAL A 126 8.64 -1.16 1.99
CA VAL A 126 8.46 -2.56 1.57
C VAL A 126 8.54 -3.52 2.76
N TYR A 127 9.33 -3.16 3.77
CA TYR A 127 9.60 -3.97 4.95
C TYR A 127 9.21 -3.25 6.24
N LEU A 128 8.32 -3.87 6.98
CA LEU A 128 8.06 -3.53 8.38
C LEU A 128 9.14 -4.19 9.26
N ALA A 129 10.33 -3.58 9.23
CA ALA A 129 11.62 -3.87 9.86
C ALA A 129 11.79 -5.14 10.76
N ASP A 130 12.86 -5.88 10.44
CA ASP A 130 13.75 -6.77 11.21
C ASP A 130 13.20 -7.66 12.34
N ASN A 131 13.12 -8.96 12.02
CA ASN A 131 13.86 -10.07 12.64
C ASN A 131 13.13 -11.38 12.29
N LEU A 132 13.90 -12.28 11.67
CA LEU A 132 13.78 -13.75 11.56
C LEU A 132 12.40 -14.39 11.81
N ILE A 133 11.92 -15.03 10.73
CA ILE A 133 10.87 -16.07 10.66
C ILE A 133 9.42 -15.56 10.65
N SER A 134 8.93 -15.24 9.45
CA SER A 134 7.89 -16.07 8.82
C SER A 134 7.92 -15.81 7.32
N LYS A 135 8.45 -16.79 6.56
CA LYS A 135 8.23 -16.84 5.11
C LYS A 135 6.73 -17.01 4.88
N THR A 136 6.27 -16.47 3.75
CA THR A 136 4.93 -16.56 3.15
C THR A 136 3.86 -15.57 3.66
N PHE A 137 3.33 -14.77 2.71
CA PHE A 137 1.98 -14.17 2.67
C PHE A 137 1.73 -12.76 3.22
N ASN A 138 2.75 -12.01 3.61
CA ASN A 138 2.57 -10.75 4.34
C ASN A 138 2.21 -9.49 3.52
N SER A 139 2.02 -9.55 2.20
CA SER A 139 2.21 -8.33 1.40
C SER A 139 1.19 -8.00 0.31
N ILE A 140 0.20 -8.83 -0.04
CA ILE A 140 -0.46 -8.67 -1.37
C ILE A 140 -1.23 -7.36 -1.51
N ILE A 141 -2.10 -7.02 -0.55
CA ILE A 141 -2.92 -5.80 -0.63
C ILE A 141 -2.13 -4.57 -0.20
N THR A 142 -1.21 -4.68 0.75
CA THR A 142 -0.37 -3.54 1.15
C THR A 142 0.67 -3.23 0.06
N ASN A 143 1.20 -4.25 -0.64
CA ASN A 143 2.09 -4.07 -1.78
C ASN A 143 1.35 -3.73 -3.07
N SER A 144 0.08 -4.10 -3.25
CA SER A 144 -0.68 -3.60 -4.38
C SER A 144 -0.81 -2.08 -4.28
N LEU A 145 -0.97 -1.55 -3.06
CA LEU A 145 -0.98 -0.10 -2.79
C LEU A 145 0.40 0.58 -2.94
N LEU A 146 1.53 -0.15 -3.00
CA LEU A 146 2.85 0.45 -3.32
C LEU A 146 2.89 1.05 -4.73
N PHE A 147 2.03 0.58 -5.64
CA PHE A 147 1.94 1.17 -6.98
C PHE A 147 1.37 2.59 -6.94
N ILE A 148 0.65 2.98 -5.87
CA ILE A 148 0.18 4.36 -5.66
C ILE A 148 1.37 5.33 -5.58
N ASP A 149 2.51 4.93 -5.00
CA ASP A 149 3.73 5.77 -5.02
C ASP A 149 4.16 6.09 -6.45
N VAL A 150 4.07 5.13 -7.38
CA VAL A 150 4.49 5.30 -8.77
C VAL A 150 3.52 6.20 -9.54
N LEU A 151 2.21 6.01 -9.38
CA LEU A 151 1.19 6.87 -9.99
C LEU A 151 1.28 8.30 -9.49
N THR A 152 1.42 8.45 -8.17
CA THR A 152 1.55 9.75 -7.52
C THR A 152 2.86 10.42 -7.95
N PHE A 153 3.97 9.71 -7.98
CA PHE A 153 5.24 10.26 -8.45
C PHE A 153 5.19 10.65 -9.92
N LYS A 154 4.51 9.87 -10.78
CA LYS A 154 4.26 10.24 -12.18
C LYS A 154 3.53 11.59 -12.27
N ARG A 155 2.46 11.79 -11.49
CA ARG A 155 1.75 13.08 -11.44
C ARG A 155 2.67 14.17 -10.93
N TYR A 156 3.40 13.93 -9.83
CA TYR A 156 4.30 14.89 -9.21
C TYR A 156 5.35 15.45 -10.19
N LEU A 157 5.89 14.61 -11.07
CA LEU A 157 6.84 15.03 -12.10
C LEU A 157 6.23 16.02 -13.11
N GLN A 158 4.91 15.98 -13.31
CA GLN A 158 4.17 16.89 -14.20
C GLN A 158 3.63 18.12 -13.44
N GLN A 159 3.08 17.90 -12.24
CA GLN A 159 2.49 18.90 -11.35
C GLN A 159 2.63 18.45 -9.90
N SER A 160 3.34 19.24 -9.09
CA SER A 160 3.57 18.94 -7.68
C SER A 160 2.47 19.45 -6.73
N GLU A 161 1.62 20.37 -7.17
CA GLU A 161 0.59 20.97 -6.33
C GLU A 161 -0.49 19.95 -5.94
N GLY A 162 -0.85 19.95 -4.64
CA GLY A 162 -1.91 19.08 -4.11
C GLY A 162 -1.58 17.59 -4.09
N ILE A 163 -0.30 17.21 -4.17
CA ILE A 163 0.10 15.81 -4.37
C ILE A 163 -0.32 14.88 -3.24
N GLN A 164 -0.29 15.35 -2.00
CA GLN A 164 -0.75 14.60 -0.82
C GLN A 164 -2.24 14.27 -0.92
N LYS A 165 -3.08 15.28 -1.20
CA LYS A 165 -4.53 15.10 -1.39
C LYS A 165 -4.82 14.16 -2.56
N HIS A 166 -4.03 14.26 -3.63
CA HIS A 166 -4.14 13.35 -4.76
C HIS A 166 -3.81 11.90 -4.39
N ALA A 167 -2.73 11.67 -3.65
CA ALA A 167 -2.36 10.33 -3.16
C ALA A 167 -3.44 9.73 -2.25
N GLN A 168 -3.97 10.53 -1.33
CA GLN A 168 -5.09 10.15 -0.45
C GLN A 168 -6.34 9.81 -1.25
N ASN A 169 -6.63 10.55 -2.32
CA ASN A 169 -7.76 10.25 -3.20
C ASN A 169 -7.56 8.93 -3.95
N ILE A 170 -6.36 8.66 -4.50
CA ILE A 170 -6.06 7.36 -5.14
C ILE A 170 -6.23 6.23 -4.13
N GLU A 171 -5.68 6.37 -2.92
CA GLU A 171 -5.80 5.38 -1.84
C GLU A 171 -7.26 5.13 -1.46
N TYR A 172 -8.02 6.20 -1.21
CA TYR A 172 -9.44 6.12 -0.88
C TYR A 172 -10.24 5.37 -1.96
N ILE A 173 -10.03 5.70 -3.24
CA ILE A 173 -10.72 5.04 -4.35
C ILE A 173 -10.29 3.58 -4.47
N ALA A 174 -8.99 3.29 -4.41
CA ALA A 174 -8.49 1.92 -4.51
C ALA A 174 -9.07 1.01 -3.42
N ILE A 175 -9.17 1.52 -2.20
CA ILE A 175 -9.78 0.81 -1.08
C ILE A 175 -11.29 0.62 -1.29
N ASN A 176 -12.03 1.65 -1.72
CA ASN A 176 -13.47 1.53 -2.00
C ASN A 176 -13.76 0.51 -3.11
N VAL A 177 -13.02 0.59 -4.22
CA VAL A 177 -13.16 -0.34 -5.34
C VAL A 177 -12.91 -1.77 -4.88
N THR A 178 -11.87 -1.98 -4.08
CA THR A 178 -11.54 -3.30 -3.51
C THR A 178 -12.65 -3.79 -2.57
N TYR A 179 -13.12 -2.95 -1.65
CA TYR A 179 -14.20 -3.28 -0.73
C TYR A 179 -15.48 -3.70 -1.47
N HIS A 180 -15.94 -2.90 -2.43
CA HIS A 180 -17.16 -3.19 -3.16
C HIS A 180 -17.01 -4.39 -4.10
N ALA A 181 -15.82 -4.60 -4.68
CA ALA A 181 -15.52 -5.79 -5.45
C ALA A 181 -15.62 -7.06 -4.59
N LEU A 182 -15.00 -7.06 -3.41
CA LEU A 182 -15.10 -8.17 -2.45
C LEU A 182 -16.53 -8.38 -1.94
N SER A 183 -17.27 -7.30 -1.70
CA SER A 183 -18.65 -7.35 -1.20
C SER A 183 -19.65 -7.78 -2.27
N SER A 184 -19.27 -7.73 -3.54
CA SER A 184 -20.09 -8.19 -4.67
C SER A 184 -20.05 -9.72 -4.88
N LYS A 185 -19.13 -10.42 -4.22
CA LYS A 185 -19.00 -11.89 -4.26
C LYS A 185 -20.12 -12.58 -3.49
N GLU A 186 -20.43 -13.84 -3.85
CA GLU A 186 -21.26 -14.69 -2.99
C GLU A 186 -20.59 -14.89 -1.62
N LYS A 187 -21.40 -14.91 -0.55
CA LYS A 187 -20.95 -14.77 0.84
C LYS A 187 -20.14 -15.97 1.34
N ASN A 188 -18.84 -16.01 1.09
CA ASN A 188 -17.90 -16.78 1.90
C ASN A 188 -17.56 -16.00 3.19
N GLU A 189 -17.59 -16.65 4.36
CA GLU A 189 -17.23 -16.05 5.65
C GLU A 189 -15.82 -15.44 5.66
N ASN A 190 -14.93 -15.93 4.80
CA ASN A 190 -13.55 -15.45 4.71
C ASN A 190 -13.45 -14.08 4.03
N ASP A 191 -14.18 -13.86 2.94
CA ASP A 191 -14.24 -12.59 2.23
C ASP A 191 -14.86 -11.48 3.10
N LYS A 192 -15.78 -11.85 4.00
CA LYS A 192 -16.36 -10.91 4.96
C LYS A 192 -15.33 -10.27 5.86
N ARG A 193 -14.32 -11.01 6.34
CA ARG A 193 -13.27 -10.45 7.22
C ARG A 193 -12.41 -9.42 6.50
N LEU A 194 -12.12 -9.68 5.22
CA LEU A 194 -11.33 -8.76 4.40
C LEU A 194 -12.15 -7.52 4.04
N ALA A 195 -13.42 -7.69 3.66
CA ALA A 195 -14.34 -6.59 3.42
C ALA A 195 -14.50 -5.71 4.68
N GLN A 196 -14.71 -6.32 5.86
CA GLN A 196 -14.79 -5.61 7.13
C GLN A 196 -13.51 -4.83 7.47
N LEU A 197 -12.34 -5.38 7.13
CA LEU A 197 -11.09 -4.66 7.32
C LEU A 197 -11.04 -3.39 6.46
N PHE A 198 -11.37 -3.49 5.17
CA PHE A 198 -11.37 -2.33 4.29
C PHE A 198 -12.47 -1.31 4.64
N GLU A 199 -13.65 -1.78 5.04
CA GLU A 199 -14.72 -0.94 5.58
C GLU A 199 -14.25 -0.14 6.80
N ALA A 200 -13.59 -0.81 7.75
CA ALA A 200 -12.99 -0.14 8.89
C ALA A 200 -11.90 0.84 8.46
N SER A 201 -11.05 0.49 7.49
CA SER A 201 -10.02 1.41 6.98
C SER A 201 -10.61 2.69 6.39
N LEU A 202 -11.65 2.56 5.56
CA LEU A 202 -12.36 3.70 4.98
C LEU A 202 -13.01 4.59 6.03
N THR A 203 -13.57 3.98 7.08
CA THR A 203 -14.16 4.67 8.23
C THR A 203 -13.15 5.62 8.89
N TYR A 204 -11.87 5.25 8.91
CA TYR A 204 -10.82 6.13 9.42
C TYR A 204 -10.28 7.09 8.36
N ILE A 205 -10.28 6.75 7.06
CA ILE A 205 -9.75 7.64 6.01
C ILE A 205 -10.66 8.86 5.79
N ASP A 206 -11.98 8.66 5.78
CA ASP A 206 -12.97 9.72 5.54
C ASP A 206 -14.10 9.59 6.58
N PRO A 207 -13.89 10.04 7.84
CA PRO A 207 -14.84 9.85 8.94
C PRO A 207 -16.20 10.50 8.68
N GLU A 208 -16.25 11.54 7.84
CA GLU A 208 -17.46 12.29 7.50
C GLU A 208 -18.37 11.50 6.54
N LYS A 209 -17.88 10.41 5.95
CA LYS A 209 -18.63 9.55 5.04
C LYS A 209 -19.01 8.23 5.71
N GLU A 210 -19.97 8.31 6.63
CA GLU A 210 -20.56 7.12 7.28
C GLU A 210 -21.41 6.25 6.34
N ARG A 211 -21.57 6.63 5.05
CA ARG A 211 -22.34 5.87 4.06
C ARG A 211 -21.43 5.26 3.00
N PHE A 212 -21.27 3.94 3.10
CA PHE A 212 -20.68 3.05 2.10
C PHE A 212 -21.65 2.80 0.94
N ASP A 213 -22.23 3.87 0.40
CA ASP A 213 -23.37 3.85 -0.54
C ASP A 213 -22.97 3.90 -2.02
N GLY A 214 -21.67 3.85 -2.31
CA GLY A 214 -21.17 3.99 -3.68
C GLY A 214 -20.92 5.44 -4.12
N SER A 215 -21.07 6.44 -3.23
CA SER A 215 -20.72 7.85 -3.51
C SER A 215 -19.27 8.09 -3.93
N TYR A 216 -18.36 7.12 -3.72
CA TYR A 216 -17.02 7.18 -4.31
C TYR A 216 -17.06 7.17 -5.85
N ARG A 217 -18.12 6.63 -6.47
CA ARG A 217 -18.31 6.65 -7.93
C ARG A 217 -18.51 8.06 -8.48
N GLU A 218 -19.09 8.97 -7.69
CA GLU A 218 -19.16 10.38 -8.07
C GLU A 218 -17.75 11.01 -8.11
N LYS A 219 -16.87 10.63 -7.18
CA LYS A 219 -15.45 11.02 -7.20
C LYS A 219 -14.67 10.35 -8.35
N LEU A 220 -15.11 9.22 -8.90
CA LEU A 220 -14.47 8.62 -10.09
C LEU A 220 -14.68 9.47 -11.34
N LEU A 221 -15.78 10.22 -11.41
CA LEU A 221 -16.07 11.15 -12.50
C LEU A 221 -15.17 12.40 -12.43
N ASP A 222 -14.56 12.68 -11.28
CA ASP A 222 -13.57 13.74 -11.09
C ASP A 222 -12.18 13.30 -11.59
N SER A 223 -11.95 13.46 -12.90
CA SER A 223 -10.66 13.56 -13.61
C SER A 223 -9.42 12.86 -13.03
N PHE A 224 -9.49 11.54 -12.80
CA PHE A 224 -8.29 10.70 -12.69
C PHE A 224 -7.67 10.47 -14.08
N SER A 225 -6.35 10.24 -14.11
CA SER A 225 -5.64 9.89 -15.33
C SER A 225 -5.94 8.46 -15.77
N HIS A 226 -5.77 8.18 -17.06
CA HIS A 226 -5.98 6.85 -17.64
C HIS A 226 -5.31 5.72 -16.84
N TRP A 227 -4.08 5.93 -16.35
CA TRP A 227 -3.33 4.91 -15.61
C TRP A 227 -3.78 4.72 -14.16
N GLU A 228 -4.36 5.75 -13.55
CA GLU A 228 -5.01 5.64 -12.25
C GLU A 228 -6.31 4.83 -12.41
N ASN A 229 -7.10 5.13 -13.43
CA ASN A 229 -8.30 4.36 -13.77
C ASN A 229 -7.97 2.90 -14.10
N GLN A 230 -6.90 2.67 -14.86
CA GLN A 230 -6.44 1.32 -15.20
C GLN A 230 -6.04 0.55 -13.94
N TYR A 231 -5.35 1.21 -13.00
CA TYR A 231 -5.00 0.63 -11.72
C TYR A 231 -6.23 0.30 -10.86
N PHE A 232 -7.25 1.18 -10.82
CA PHE A 232 -8.50 0.87 -10.12
C PHE A 232 -9.23 -0.33 -10.72
N LEU A 233 -9.28 -0.43 -12.06
CA LEU A 233 -9.84 -1.59 -12.74
C LEU A 233 -9.07 -2.87 -12.41
N ASP A 234 -7.73 -2.83 -12.46
CA ASP A 234 -6.88 -3.98 -12.13
C ASP A 234 -7.06 -4.40 -10.66
N MET A 235 -7.25 -3.45 -9.72
CA MET A 235 -7.59 -3.75 -8.32
C MET A 235 -8.96 -4.41 -8.17
N ALA A 236 -9.97 -3.93 -8.90
CA ALA A 236 -11.31 -4.54 -8.91
C ALA A 236 -11.24 -6.00 -9.40
N CYS A 237 -10.59 -6.21 -10.55
CA CYS A 237 -10.41 -7.52 -11.16
C CYS A 237 -9.61 -8.47 -10.26
N LEU A 238 -8.54 -7.98 -9.62
CA LEU A 238 -7.74 -8.76 -8.66
C LEU A 238 -8.60 -9.23 -7.48
N SER A 239 -9.45 -8.34 -6.97
CA SER A 239 -10.31 -8.62 -5.82
C SER A 239 -11.31 -9.74 -6.10
N VAL A 240 -11.84 -9.81 -7.33
CA VAL A 240 -12.80 -10.84 -7.72
C VAL A 240 -12.17 -12.16 -8.18
N TRP A 241 -10.93 -12.13 -8.66
CA TRP A 241 -10.29 -13.29 -9.30
C TRP A 241 -10.13 -14.53 -8.40
N GLU A 242 -10.10 -14.37 -7.07
CA GLU A 242 -9.82 -15.44 -6.10
C GLU A 242 -10.63 -16.74 -6.30
N ASP A 243 -11.87 -16.64 -6.79
CA ASP A 243 -12.79 -17.77 -6.89
C ASP A 243 -12.58 -18.64 -8.15
N LYS A 244 -11.77 -18.18 -9.10
CA LYS A 244 -11.51 -18.85 -10.40
C LYS A 244 -12.77 -19.25 -11.20
N SER A 245 -13.94 -18.69 -10.87
CA SER A 245 -15.22 -19.04 -11.51
C SER A 245 -15.50 -18.19 -12.76
N LEU A 246 -16.29 -18.74 -13.68
CA LEU A 246 -16.70 -18.06 -14.91
C LEU A 246 -17.59 -16.82 -14.62
N GLU A 247 -18.28 -16.85 -13.48
CA GLU A 247 -19.24 -15.84 -13.03
C GLU A 247 -18.61 -14.44 -12.89
N TYR A 248 -17.32 -14.35 -12.54
CA TYR A 248 -16.66 -13.04 -12.44
C TYR A 248 -16.29 -12.42 -13.79
N LYS A 249 -16.16 -13.23 -14.86
CA LYS A 249 -16.09 -12.70 -16.23
C LYS A 249 -17.42 -12.10 -16.68
N GLU A 250 -18.48 -12.32 -15.92
CA GLU A 250 -19.83 -11.81 -16.13
C GLU A 250 -20.27 -10.86 -14.99
N SER A 251 -19.35 -10.50 -14.08
CA SER A 251 -19.67 -9.68 -12.91
C SER A 251 -20.18 -8.29 -13.32
N GLU A 252 -21.47 -8.06 -13.08
CA GLU A 252 -22.11 -6.75 -13.31
C GLU A 252 -21.36 -5.62 -12.57
N PHE A 253 -20.76 -5.92 -11.41
CA PHE A 253 -19.96 -4.96 -10.66
C PHE A 253 -18.72 -4.52 -11.43
N ILE A 254 -17.91 -5.47 -11.95
CA ILE A 254 -16.66 -5.15 -12.66
C ILE A 254 -16.93 -4.38 -13.95
N PHE A 255 -17.97 -4.77 -14.70
CA PHE A 255 -18.35 -4.03 -15.90
C PHE A 255 -18.92 -2.65 -15.59
N GLY A 256 -19.73 -2.54 -14.53
CA GLY A 256 -20.24 -1.27 -14.05
C GLY A 256 -19.11 -0.31 -13.69
N ILE A 257 -18.17 -0.74 -12.83
CA ILE A 257 -17.05 0.12 -12.42
C ILE A 257 -16.09 0.40 -13.56
N GLY A 258 -15.80 -0.57 -14.42
CA GLY A 258 -14.94 -0.37 -15.59
C GLY A 258 -15.51 0.66 -16.56
N LYS A 259 -16.83 0.68 -16.75
CA LYS A 259 -17.52 1.69 -17.55
C LYS A 259 -17.46 3.07 -16.89
N ASP A 260 -17.69 3.15 -15.58
CA ASP A 260 -17.59 4.40 -14.81
C ASP A 260 -16.16 5.00 -14.89
N LEU A 261 -15.14 4.13 -14.98
CA LEU A 261 -13.73 4.49 -15.17
C LEU A 261 -13.36 4.87 -16.62
N GLY A 262 -14.32 4.80 -17.56
CA GLY A 262 -14.14 5.19 -18.95
C GLY A 262 -13.58 4.09 -19.86
N PHE A 263 -13.65 2.82 -19.47
CA PHE A 263 -13.19 1.70 -20.30
C PHE A 263 -14.32 1.07 -21.11
N GLU A 264 -14.00 0.66 -22.33
CA GLU A 264 -14.87 -0.17 -23.15
C GLU A 264 -14.92 -1.62 -22.62
N GLN A 265 -16.03 -2.31 -22.88
CA GLN A 265 -16.21 -3.73 -22.54
C GLN A 265 -15.01 -4.61 -22.93
N LYS A 266 -14.43 -4.36 -24.11
CA LYS A 266 -13.26 -5.09 -24.61
C LYS A 266 -12.02 -4.88 -23.75
N GLN A 267 -11.81 -3.67 -23.23
CA GLN A 267 -10.68 -3.35 -22.34
C GLN A 267 -10.89 -3.99 -20.96
N ILE A 268 -12.13 -4.00 -20.45
CA ILE A 268 -12.49 -4.65 -19.19
C ILE A 268 -12.27 -6.16 -19.27
N ASN A 269 -12.77 -6.81 -20.33
CA ASN A 269 -12.54 -8.24 -20.59
C ASN A 269 -11.05 -8.56 -20.65
N ARG A 270 -10.27 -7.73 -21.35
CA ARG A 270 -8.82 -7.90 -21.43
C ARG A 270 -8.14 -7.81 -20.06
N ALA A 271 -8.56 -6.88 -19.19
CA ALA A 271 -7.99 -6.77 -17.85
C ALA A 271 -8.26 -8.04 -17.01
N LEU A 272 -9.49 -8.57 -17.07
CA LEU A 272 -9.86 -9.84 -16.43
C LEU A 272 -9.04 -11.02 -16.96
N GLU A 273 -8.88 -11.12 -18.28
CA GLU A 273 -8.08 -12.16 -18.93
C GLU A 273 -6.59 -12.06 -18.55
N GLU A 274 -6.02 -10.86 -18.51
CA GLU A 274 -4.63 -10.61 -18.14
C GLU A 274 -4.35 -11.05 -16.70
N ILE A 275 -5.24 -10.71 -15.76
CA ILE A 275 -5.12 -11.14 -14.36
C ILE A 275 -5.26 -12.66 -14.26
N THR A 276 -6.29 -13.23 -14.88
CA THR A 276 -6.51 -14.69 -14.88
C THR A 276 -5.27 -15.42 -15.40
N ALA A 277 -4.77 -15.03 -16.58
CA ALA A 277 -3.59 -15.63 -17.17
C ALA A 277 -2.32 -15.42 -16.32
N PHE A 278 -2.18 -14.27 -15.66
CA PHE A 278 -1.06 -14.01 -14.76
C PHE A 278 -1.08 -14.99 -13.59
N PHE A 279 -2.21 -15.12 -12.90
CA PHE A 279 -2.28 -15.98 -11.72
C PHE A 279 -2.30 -17.47 -12.06
N ASP A 280 -2.88 -17.88 -13.20
CA ASP A 280 -2.81 -19.27 -13.66
C ASP A 280 -1.36 -19.70 -13.95
N ARG A 281 -0.58 -18.84 -14.62
CA ARG A 281 0.82 -19.11 -14.95
C ARG A 281 1.74 -19.10 -13.73
N ASN A 282 1.39 -18.33 -12.71
CA ASN A 282 2.23 -18.15 -11.53
C ASN A 282 1.66 -18.85 -10.28
N GLY A 283 0.56 -19.61 -10.43
CA GLY A 283 -0.14 -20.38 -9.40
C GLY A 283 0.78 -21.26 -8.55
N GLU A 284 1.80 -21.84 -9.20
CA GLU A 284 2.76 -22.69 -8.52
C GLU A 284 3.83 -21.94 -7.74
N ILE A 285 4.21 -20.75 -8.23
CA ILE A 285 5.25 -19.88 -7.68
C ILE A 285 4.72 -19.12 -6.47
N VAL A 286 3.41 -18.90 -6.42
CA VAL A 286 2.73 -18.06 -5.44
C VAL A 286 1.92 -18.97 -4.50
N PRO A 287 2.48 -19.43 -3.37
CA PRO A 287 1.97 -20.60 -2.64
C PRO A 287 0.60 -20.38 -1.97
N PHE A 288 0.12 -19.12 -1.85
CA PHE A 288 -1.19 -18.81 -1.27
C PHE A 288 -2.33 -19.08 -2.26
N LEU A 289 -2.04 -19.03 -3.56
CA LEU A 289 -3.02 -19.35 -4.61
C LEU A 289 -3.40 -20.84 -4.65
N LYS A 290 -2.68 -21.66 -3.88
CA LYS A 290 -2.94 -23.10 -3.71
C LYS A 290 -3.91 -23.38 -2.55
N ASN A 291 -4.06 -22.47 -1.59
CA ASN A 291 -4.90 -22.67 -0.40
C ASN A 291 -6.15 -21.79 -0.49
N GLN A 292 -7.32 -22.36 -0.20
CA GLN A 292 -8.63 -21.78 -0.52
C GLN A 292 -9.05 -20.51 0.24
N ASN A 293 -8.21 -19.86 1.06
CA ASN A 293 -8.66 -18.74 1.91
C ASN A 293 -7.64 -17.58 1.98
N LEU A 294 -7.52 -16.79 0.90
CA LEU A 294 -6.56 -15.69 0.80
C LEU A 294 -6.88 -14.58 1.80
N ALA A 295 -8.16 -14.26 1.96
CA ALA A 295 -8.66 -13.23 2.87
C ALA A 295 -8.23 -13.47 4.34
N VAL A 296 -8.31 -14.71 4.81
CA VAL A 296 -7.90 -15.08 6.19
C VAL A 296 -6.40 -14.95 6.37
N GLN A 297 -5.63 -15.51 5.43
CA GLN A 297 -4.16 -15.45 5.49
C GLN A 297 -3.68 -14.01 5.46
N PHE A 298 -4.29 -13.17 4.62
CA PHE A 298 -4.01 -11.75 4.58
C PHE A 298 -4.28 -11.08 5.93
N TYR A 299 -5.48 -11.24 6.51
CA TYR A 299 -5.81 -10.63 7.79
C TYR A 299 -4.86 -11.07 8.92
N ASP A 300 -4.54 -12.36 9.00
CA ASP A 300 -3.64 -12.92 10.00
C ASP A 300 -2.21 -12.37 9.83
N SER A 301 -1.75 -12.27 8.60
CA SER A 301 -0.47 -11.68 8.25
C SER A 301 -0.36 -10.21 8.67
N MET A 302 -1.36 -9.40 8.33
CA MET A 302 -1.38 -7.99 8.72
C MET A 302 -1.44 -7.83 10.24
N SER A 303 -2.25 -8.66 10.91
CA SER A 303 -2.33 -8.69 12.37
C SER A 303 -0.99 -9.02 13.02
N LYS A 304 -0.24 -10.00 12.50
CA LYS A 304 1.11 -10.34 13.00
C LYS A 304 2.08 -9.18 12.83
N ILE A 305 2.08 -8.54 11.68
CA ILE A 305 2.98 -7.42 11.40
C ILE A 305 2.68 -6.24 12.33
N VAL A 306 1.41 -5.83 12.38
CA VAL A 306 0.96 -4.73 13.24
C VAL A 306 1.27 -5.04 14.70
N ASN A 307 1.00 -6.27 15.17
CA ASN A 307 1.36 -6.71 16.52
C ASN A 307 2.87 -6.60 16.78
N LYS A 308 3.72 -6.97 15.83
CA LYS A 308 5.18 -6.85 15.96
C LYS A 308 5.63 -5.39 16.05
N LEU A 309 5.06 -4.50 15.23
CA LEU A 309 5.33 -3.06 15.30
C LEU A 309 4.92 -2.49 16.66
N ILE A 310 3.73 -2.85 17.12
CA ILE A 310 3.17 -2.50 18.42
C ILE A 310 4.11 -2.97 19.55
N LEU A 311 4.49 -4.25 19.58
CA LEU A 311 5.37 -4.82 20.61
C LEU A 311 6.76 -4.18 20.62
N ARG A 312 7.39 -3.99 19.46
CA ARG A 312 8.72 -3.41 19.35
C ARG A 312 8.78 -1.97 19.86
N ASN A 313 7.69 -1.22 19.67
CA ASN A 313 7.59 0.17 20.10
C ASN A 313 6.79 0.35 21.39
N SER A 314 6.41 -0.73 22.07
CA SER A 314 5.52 -0.75 23.24
C SER A 314 5.88 0.28 24.31
N LYS A 315 7.15 0.40 24.70
CA LYS A 315 7.59 1.38 25.72
C LYS A 315 7.35 2.83 25.28
N ARG A 316 7.61 3.14 24.01
CA ARG A 316 7.39 4.49 23.45
C ARG A 316 5.90 4.74 23.29
N LEU A 317 5.17 3.79 22.71
CA LEU A 317 3.72 3.84 22.58
C LEU A 317 3.02 4.05 23.91
N GLN A 318 3.39 3.30 24.96
CA GLN A 318 2.85 3.49 26.30
C GLN A 318 3.10 4.91 26.81
N LYS A 319 4.32 5.44 26.67
CA LYS A 319 4.63 6.81 27.09
C LYS A 319 3.74 7.84 26.36
N GLU A 320 3.65 7.76 25.04
CA GLU A 320 2.86 8.71 24.23
C GLU A 320 1.35 8.56 24.51
N LEU A 321 0.85 7.33 24.70
CA LEU A 321 -0.55 7.07 25.05
C LEU A 321 -0.90 7.57 26.47
N LEU A 322 0.04 7.50 27.42
CA LEU A 322 -0.14 8.04 28.78
C LEU A 322 -0.31 9.56 28.78
N GLU A 323 0.26 10.24 27.80
CA GLU A 323 0.13 11.69 27.63
C GLU A 323 -1.27 12.08 27.09
N SER A 324 -2.03 11.14 26.49
CA SER A 324 -3.41 11.36 26.03
C SER A 324 -4.43 10.40 26.68
N LYS A 325 -4.99 10.82 27.81
CA LYS A 325 -6.10 10.09 28.48
C LYS A 325 -7.35 9.95 27.60
N GLU A 326 -7.63 10.96 26.77
CA GLU A 326 -8.74 10.92 25.81
C GLU A 326 -8.55 9.82 24.78
N LEU A 327 -7.35 9.70 24.19
CA LEU A 327 -7.05 8.66 23.21
C LEU A 327 -7.28 7.27 23.76
N VAL A 328 -6.75 7.02 24.97
CA VAL A 328 -6.89 5.72 25.65
C VAL A 328 -8.37 5.39 25.85
N THR A 329 -9.16 6.37 26.27
CA THR A 329 -10.60 6.18 26.50
C THR A 329 -11.32 5.84 25.19
N LEU A 330 -11.00 6.54 24.10
CA LEU A 330 -11.60 6.29 22.79
C LEU A 330 -11.17 4.94 22.19
N ILE A 331 -9.91 4.53 22.36
CA ILE A 331 -9.43 3.23 21.92
C ILE A 331 -10.11 2.11 22.71
N SER A 332 -10.24 2.24 24.03
CA SER A 332 -10.97 1.29 24.86
C SER A 332 -12.48 1.27 24.53
N LYS A 333 -13.06 2.41 24.13
CA LYS A 333 -14.44 2.46 23.64
C LYS A 333 -14.58 1.68 22.33
N ALA A 334 -13.64 1.86 21.39
CA ALA A 334 -13.64 1.24 20.06
C ALA A 334 -13.51 -0.30 20.07
N THR A 335 -13.10 -0.91 21.19
CA THR A 335 -13.05 -2.37 21.32
C THR A 335 -14.40 -2.99 21.63
N LEU A 336 -15.31 -2.21 22.22
CA LEU A 336 -16.61 -2.67 22.71
C LEU A 336 -17.77 -2.18 21.85
N GLN A 337 -17.65 -0.97 21.31
CA GLN A 337 -18.71 -0.31 20.56
C GLN A 337 -18.15 0.62 19.50
N ASP A 338 -18.94 0.91 18.48
CA ASP A 338 -18.54 1.82 17.43
C ASP A 338 -18.40 3.26 17.93
N LEU A 339 -17.34 3.91 17.45
CA LEU A 339 -17.12 5.34 17.63
C LEU A 339 -18.00 6.15 16.67
N ASN A 340 -18.46 7.33 17.10
CA ASN A 340 -19.09 8.27 16.17
C ASN A 340 -18.06 8.96 15.26
N THR A 341 -18.52 9.66 14.21
CA THR A 341 -17.66 10.42 13.27
C THR A 341 -16.61 11.29 13.97
N GLU A 342 -17.01 12.10 14.95
CA GLU A 342 -16.11 13.03 15.65
C GLU A 342 -15.05 12.28 16.47
N GLU A 343 -15.45 11.21 17.16
CA GLU A 343 -14.56 10.35 17.93
C GLU A 343 -13.55 9.62 17.03
N LYS A 344 -13.98 9.14 15.85
CA LYS A 344 -13.10 8.51 14.86
C LYS A 344 -12.05 9.49 14.35
N LYS A 345 -12.45 10.71 14.02
CA LYS A 345 -11.57 11.80 13.59
C LYS A 345 -10.53 12.14 14.67
N LYS A 346 -10.95 12.20 15.94
CA LYS A 346 -10.05 12.38 17.08
C LYS A 346 -9.04 11.24 17.23
N VAL A 347 -9.48 9.98 17.18
CA VAL A 347 -8.59 8.82 17.26
C VAL A 347 -7.58 8.84 16.14
N GLN A 348 -8.02 9.07 14.91
CA GLN A 348 -7.14 9.13 13.74
C GLN A 348 -6.06 10.22 13.91
N ASN A 349 -6.47 11.45 14.23
CA ASN A 349 -5.53 12.57 14.38
C ASN A 349 -4.50 12.31 15.48
N GLN A 350 -4.95 11.86 16.66
CA GLN A 350 -4.05 11.59 17.77
C GLN A 350 -3.11 10.40 17.50
N LEU A 351 -3.56 9.37 16.77
CA LEU A 351 -2.69 8.27 16.34
C LEU A 351 -1.66 8.72 15.31
N ILE A 352 -2.04 9.58 14.36
CA ILE A 352 -1.11 10.17 13.40
C ILE A 352 0.00 10.92 14.15
N ASP A 353 -0.34 11.69 15.18
CA ASP A 353 0.66 12.41 15.97
C ASP A 353 1.64 11.47 16.68
N ILE A 354 1.17 10.34 17.21
CA ILE A 354 2.04 9.28 17.76
C ILE A 354 2.92 8.65 16.66
N PHE A 355 2.39 8.44 15.46
CA PHE A 355 3.17 7.87 14.35
C PHE A 355 4.29 8.79 13.90
N LYS A 356 4.10 10.12 13.97
CA LYS A 356 5.15 11.11 13.68
C LYS A 356 6.33 11.00 14.64
N THR A 357 6.11 10.60 15.89
CA THR A 357 7.18 10.48 16.91
C THR A 357 7.91 9.14 16.86
N ILE A 358 7.32 8.10 16.25
CA ILE A 358 7.87 6.74 16.20
C ILE A 358 8.20 6.32 14.76
N PRO A 359 9.49 6.33 14.36
CA PRO A 359 9.94 6.05 12.99
C PRO A 359 9.36 4.80 12.34
N SER A 360 9.26 3.70 13.09
CA SER A 360 8.79 2.44 12.52
C SER A 360 7.27 2.33 12.40
N LEU A 361 6.53 3.32 12.90
CA LEU A 361 5.09 3.48 12.67
C LEU A 361 4.81 4.51 11.57
N ALA A 362 5.83 5.14 10.99
CA ALA A 362 5.63 6.11 9.93
C ALA A 362 4.99 5.52 8.67
N ILE A 363 5.07 4.21 8.48
CA ILE A 363 4.37 3.49 7.41
C ILE A 363 2.85 3.71 7.40
N PHE A 364 2.23 3.93 8.57
CA PHE A 364 0.79 4.13 8.69
C PHE A 364 0.34 5.49 8.08
N MET A 365 1.28 6.42 7.88
CA MET A 365 1.04 7.75 7.31
C MET A 365 1.31 7.81 5.80
N LEU A 366 2.01 6.83 5.26
CA LEU A 366 2.33 6.78 3.84
C LEU A 366 1.17 6.13 3.05
N PRO A 367 1.01 6.41 1.74
CA PRO A 367 -0.04 5.79 0.92
C PRO A 367 -0.07 4.26 1.07
N GLY A 368 -1.24 3.70 1.36
CA GLY A 368 -1.47 2.30 1.68
C GLY A 368 -1.45 1.96 3.17
N GLY A 369 -0.96 2.87 4.03
CA GLY A 369 -0.85 2.68 5.47
C GLY A 369 -2.18 2.68 6.21
N ALA A 370 -3.22 3.32 5.65
CA ALA A 370 -4.52 3.40 6.28
C ALA A 370 -5.24 2.05 6.40
N VAL A 371 -4.90 1.08 5.53
CA VAL A 371 -5.39 -0.30 5.64
C VAL A 371 -5.00 -0.96 6.96
N LEU A 372 -3.89 -0.54 7.56
CA LEU A 372 -3.34 -1.12 8.78
C LEU A 372 -3.98 -0.55 10.06
N LEU A 373 -4.58 0.65 9.96
CA LEU A 373 -5.03 1.43 11.11
C LEU A 373 -6.12 0.73 11.96
N PRO A 374 -7.14 0.08 11.38
CA PRO A 374 -8.13 -0.67 12.16
C PRO A 374 -7.52 -1.80 13.01
N ILE A 375 -6.56 -2.52 12.43
CA ILE A 375 -5.84 -3.61 13.11
C ILE A 375 -5.02 -3.03 14.27
N PHE A 376 -4.38 -1.88 14.05
CA PHE A 376 -3.59 -1.21 15.08
C PHE A 376 -4.44 -0.80 16.27
N ILE A 377 -5.59 -0.15 16.03
CA ILE A 377 -6.55 0.25 17.07
C ILE A 377 -7.06 -0.96 17.85
N LYS A 378 -7.40 -2.06 17.16
CA LYS A 378 -7.88 -3.30 17.79
C LYS A 378 -6.84 -3.99 18.67
N LEU A 379 -5.54 -3.82 18.38
CA LEU A 379 -4.45 -4.51 19.08
C LEU A 379 -3.79 -3.69 20.19
N ILE A 380 -3.85 -2.35 20.17
CA ILE A 380 -3.31 -1.49 21.24
C ILE A 380 -3.78 -1.86 22.64
N PRO A 381 -5.08 -2.08 22.92
CA PRO A 381 -5.57 -2.32 24.27
C PRO A 381 -4.84 -3.45 24.99
N LYS A 382 -4.39 -4.48 24.24
CA LYS A 382 -3.63 -5.62 24.78
C LYS A 382 -2.27 -5.23 25.36
N LEU A 383 -1.72 -4.06 25.02
CA LEU A 383 -0.46 -3.54 25.54
C LEU A 383 -0.62 -2.60 26.75
N LEU A 384 -1.80 -2.03 26.95
CA LEU A 384 -2.00 -1.07 28.02
C LEU A 384 -1.96 -1.84 29.35
N PRO A 385 -1.27 -1.32 30.40
CA PRO A 385 -1.32 -1.92 31.72
C PRO A 385 -2.77 -2.12 32.16
N SER A 386 -3.06 -3.19 32.90
CA SER A 386 -4.41 -3.48 33.41
C SER A 386 -5.05 -2.31 34.16
N SER A 387 -4.25 -1.38 34.69
CA SER A 387 -4.70 -0.13 35.32
C SER A 387 -5.34 0.91 34.37
N PHE A 388 -5.42 0.63 33.07
CA PHE A 388 -6.06 1.51 32.07
C PHE A 388 -7.32 0.90 31.45
N ASP A 389 -7.65 -0.33 31.83
CA ASP A 389 -8.81 -1.05 31.33
C ASP A 389 -9.72 -1.37 32.52
N ASP A 390 -10.44 -0.36 33.01
CA ASP A 390 -11.42 -0.49 34.10
C ASP A 390 -12.51 -1.53 33.79
N ASN A 391 -12.64 -1.96 32.53
CA ASN A 391 -13.65 -2.90 32.03
C ASN A 391 -13.06 -4.22 31.51
N ARG A 392 -11.78 -4.54 31.78
CA ARG A 392 -11.19 -5.82 31.37
C ARG A 392 -11.86 -6.95 32.13
N VAL A 393 -12.60 -7.81 31.43
CA VAL A 393 -13.07 -9.09 31.98
C VAL A 393 -11.92 -10.10 31.82
N ASP A 394 -11.46 -10.67 32.93
CA ASP A 394 -10.37 -11.66 32.99
C ASP A 394 -10.67 -12.95 32.21
#